data_AF-A0A151JDC6-F1
#
_entry.id   AF-A0A151JDC6-F1
#
_cell.length_a   1.000
_cell.length_b   1.000
_cell.length_c   1.000
_cell.angle_alpha   90.00
_cell.angle_beta   90.00
_cell.angle_gamma   90.00
#
_symmetry.space_group_name_H-M   'P 1'
#
loop_
_entity.id
_entity.type
_entity.pdbx_description
1 polymer ?
#
loop_
_entity_poly.entity_id
_entity_poly.type
_entity_poly.pdbx_seq_one_letter_code
_entity_poly.pdbx_strand_id
1 'polypeptide(L)'
;MRVICPECLQKARIQKTHRISTGYADLYCSCSDAECGHTFVMNLSFSHTLSPSAKTTSQLAFNIVKALPPEQRQQLKHQLNML
;
A
#
# COMPACT_ATOMS: atom_id res chain seq x y z
N MET A 1 11.20 0.36 -1.00
CA MET A 1 11.24 0.06 0.45
C MET A 1 12.69 -0.07 0.88
N ARG A 2 13.10 0.57 1.97
CA ARG A 2 14.44 0.45 2.54
C ARG A 2 14.30 -0.24 3.89
N VAL A 3 15.05 -1.33 4.10
CA VAL A 3 15.12 -2.03 5.40
C VAL A 3 16.33 -1.48 6.15
N ILE A 4 16.17 -1.23 7.44
CA ILE A 4 17.21 -0.75 8.33
C ILE A 4 17.54 -1.88 9.31
N CYS A 5 18.83 -2.12 9.54
CA CYS A 5 19.29 -3.11 10.51
C CYS A 5 18.88 -2.66 11.91
N PRO A 6 18.22 -3.52 12.71
CA PRO A 6 17.80 -3.15 14.06
C PRO A 6 18.97 -2.98 15.04
N GLU A 7 20.13 -3.55 14.73
CA GLU A 7 21.31 -3.52 15.63
C GLU A 7 22.16 -2.27 15.42
N CYS A 8 22.57 -1.98 14.18
CA CYS A 8 23.50 -0.88 13.89
C CYS A 8 22.89 0.29 13.11
N LEU A 9 21.59 0.23 12.78
CA LEU A 9 20.85 1.26 12.05
C LEU A 9 21.35 1.56 10.63
N GLN A 10 22.29 0.77 10.11
CA GLN A 10 22.71 0.82 8.71
C GLN A 10 21.67 0.19 7.79
N LYS A 11 21.82 0.43 6.49
CA LYS A 11 20.94 -0.17 5.47
C LYS A 11 21.10 -1.69 5.49
N ALA A 12 20.02 -2.40 5.21
CA ALA A 12 20.06 -3.84 4.96
C ALA A 12 19.57 -4.14 3.54
N ARG A 13 20.19 -5.14 2.91
CA ARG A 13 19.81 -5.67 1.61
C ARG A 13 18.83 -6.82 1.79
N ILE A 14 17.70 -6.78 1.09
CA ILE A 14 16.77 -7.91 1.01
C ILE A 14 17.39 -8.95 0.06
N GLN A 15 17.67 -10.15 0.57
CA GLN A 15 18.23 -11.26 -0.19
C GLN A 15 17.14 -12.14 -0.80
N LYS A 16 16.05 -12.36 -0.05
CA LYS A 16 14.91 -13.17 -0.47
C LYS A 16 13.62 -12.58 0.07
N THR A 17 12.58 -12.63 -0.74
CA THR A 17 11.20 -12.34 -0.34
C THR A 17 10.38 -13.60 -0.42
N HIS A 18 9.90 -14.10 0.72
CA HIS A 18 8.95 -15.21 0.80
C HIS A 18 7.53 -14.63 0.86
N ARG A 19 6.82 -14.67 -0.27
CA ARG A 19 5.45 -14.14 -0.37
C ARG A 19 4.46 -15.20 0.09
N ILE A 20 3.64 -14.86 1.08
CA ILE A 20 2.63 -15.75 1.65
C ILE A 20 1.25 -15.37 1.12
N SER A 21 0.97 -14.07 0.96
CA SER A 21 -0.23 -13.55 0.32
C SER A 21 0.06 -12.26 -0.43
N THR A 22 -0.96 -11.69 -1.08
CA THR A 22 -0.85 -10.37 -1.74
C THR A 22 -0.54 -9.23 -0.76
N GLY A 23 -0.89 -9.39 0.53
CA GLY A 23 -0.71 -8.39 1.57
C GLY A 23 0.32 -8.77 2.64
N TYR A 24 0.99 -9.92 2.54
CA TYR A 24 1.94 -10.37 3.57
C TYR A 24 3.14 -11.13 2.97
N ALA A 25 4.35 -10.77 3.41
CA ALA A 25 5.59 -11.42 3.02
C ALA A 25 6.67 -11.35 4.10
N ASP A 26 7.52 -12.37 4.17
CA ASP A 26 8.74 -12.37 4.97
C ASP A 26 9.94 -11.93 4.12
N LEU A 27 10.72 -11.01 4.63
CA LEU A 27 11.91 -10.42 3.99
C LEU A 27 13.16 -10.90 4.73
N TYR A 28 13.95 -11.75 4.07
CA TYR A 28 15.24 -12.18 4.57
C TYR A 28 16.28 -11.14 4.18
N CYS A 29 16.88 -10.51 5.18
CA CYS A 29 17.72 -9.33 5.03
C CYS A 29 19.13 -9.59 5.58
N SER A 30 20.12 -8.94 4.99
CA SER A 30 21.50 -8.88 5.50
C SER A 30 21.94 -7.43 5.63
N CYS A 31 22.51 -7.05 6.77
CA CYS A 31 23.11 -5.74 6.98
C CYS A 31 24.16 -5.44 5.89
N SER A 32 24.24 -4.19 5.42
CA SER A 32 25.24 -3.77 4.44
C SER A 32 26.60 -3.46 5.07
N ASP A 33 26.64 -3.27 6.39
CA ASP A 33 27.87 -3.09 7.13
C ASP A 33 28.51 -4.46 7.42
N ALA A 34 29.73 -4.65 6.90
CA ALA A 34 30.45 -5.91 6.99
C ALA A 34 30.87 -6.25 8.43
N GLU A 35 31.12 -5.24 9.26
CA GLU A 35 31.44 -5.44 10.68
C GLU A 35 30.20 -5.87 11.47
N CYS A 36 29.04 -5.33 11.12
CA CYS A 36 27.77 -5.74 11.75
C CYS A 36 27.36 -7.15 11.34
N GLY A 37 27.40 -7.48 10.04
CA GLY A 37 27.12 -8.82 9.52
C GLY A 37 25.72 -9.40 9.78
N HIS A 38 24.84 -8.67 10.46
CA HIS A 38 23.57 -9.21 10.96
C HIS A 38 22.65 -9.65 9.81
N THR A 39 22.21 -10.90 9.87
CA THR A 39 21.18 -11.46 9.00
C THR A 39 19.89 -11.69 9.78
N PHE A 40 18.77 -11.18 9.29
CA PHE A 40 17.51 -11.17 10.03
C PHE A 40 16.30 -11.26 9.10
N VAL A 41 15.14 -11.57 9.67
CA VAL A 41 13.86 -11.61 8.96
C VAL A 41 12.99 -10.45 9.41
N MET A 42 12.38 -9.73 8.46
CA MET A 42 11.34 -8.74 8.73
C MET A 42 10.04 -9.15 8.06
N ASN A 43 8.91 -8.93 8.73
CA ASN A 43 7.60 -9.14 8.13
C ASN A 43 7.10 -7.84 7.47
N LEU A 44 6.65 -7.92 6.22
CA LEU A 44 6.00 -6.84 5.49
C LEU A 44 4.51 -7.15 5.35
N SER A 45 3.67 -6.29 5.93
CA SER A 45 2.22 -6.40 5.86
C SER A 45 1.56 -5.14 5.29
N PHE A 46 0.54 -5.32 4.46
CA PHE A 46 -0.40 -4.26 4.14
C PHE A 46 -1.22 -3.94 5.39
N SER A 47 -1.30 -2.66 5.74
CA SER A 47 -2.12 -2.19 6.85
C SER A 47 -3.46 -1.66 6.35
N HIS A 48 -3.44 -0.49 5.69
CA HIS A 48 -4.63 0.16 5.16
C HIS A 48 -4.26 1.15 4.05
N THR A 49 -5.27 1.61 3.34
CA THR A 49 -5.12 2.55 2.23
C THR A 49 -5.31 3.98 2.73
N LEU A 50 -4.32 4.85 2.54
CA LEU A 50 -4.44 6.30 2.82
C LEU A 50 -5.16 7.05 1.68
N SER A 51 -4.89 6.66 0.44
CA SER A 51 -5.53 7.22 -0.75
C SER A 51 -5.84 6.07 -1.71
N PRO A 52 -7.10 5.93 -2.17
CA PRO A 52 -7.51 4.84 -3.06
C PRO A 52 -6.68 4.80 -4.34
N SER A 53 -6.47 3.59 -4.86
CA SER A 53 -5.82 3.43 -6.16
C SER A 53 -6.65 4.08 -7.26
N ALA A 54 -5.99 4.67 -8.27
CA ALA A 54 -6.66 5.13 -9.49
C ALA A 54 -7.49 4.01 -10.16
N LYS A 55 -7.07 2.75 -9.99
CA LYS A 55 -7.81 1.57 -10.47
C LYS A 55 -9.16 1.37 -9.79
N THR A 56 -9.33 1.93 -8.60
CA THR A 56 -10.57 1.86 -7.82
C THR A 56 -11.37 3.17 -7.85
N THR A 57 -10.87 4.22 -8.54
CA THR A 57 -11.50 5.55 -8.54
C THR A 57 -12.91 5.52 -9.13
N SER A 58 -13.14 4.79 -10.22
CA SER A 58 -14.49 4.69 -10.81
C SER A 58 -15.47 4.02 -9.85
N GLN A 59 -15.03 2.98 -9.13
CA GLN A 59 -15.85 2.30 -8.13
C GLN A 59 -16.12 3.21 -6.93
N LEU A 60 -15.12 3.98 -6.49
CA LEU A 60 -15.29 4.98 -5.44
C LEU A 60 -16.26 6.08 -5.86
N ALA A 61 -16.09 6.67 -7.04
CA ALA A 61 -16.98 7.69 -7.58
C ALA A 61 -18.42 7.14 -7.67
N PHE A 62 -18.58 5.92 -8.18
CA PHE A 62 -19.88 5.24 -8.19
C PHE A 62 -20.48 5.09 -6.80
N ASN A 63 -19.68 4.65 -5.81
CA ASN A 63 -20.14 4.49 -4.43
C ASN A 63 -20.53 5.84 -3.80
N ILE A 64 -19.79 6.91 -4.09
CA ILE A 64 -20.11 8.28 -3.65
C ILE A 64 -21.44 8.71 -4.27
N VAL A 65 -21.61 8.60 -5.58
CA VAL A 65 -22.88 8.94 -6.26
C VAL A 65 -24.03 8.12 -5.69
N LYS A 66 -23.82 6.83 -5.41
CA LYS A 66 -24.81 5.95 -4.79
C LYS A 66 -25.13 6.33 -3.34
N ALA A 67 -24.24 7.02 -2.61
CA ALA A 67 -24.48 7.43 -1.23
C ALA A 67 -25.26 8.75 -1.12
N LEU A 68 -25.29 9.58 -2.16
CA LEU A 68 -26.01 10.86 -2.16
C LEU A 68 -27.54 10.68 -1.98
N PRO A 69 -28.28 11.66 -1.45
CA PRO A 69 -29.75 11.67 -1.50
C PRO A 69 -30.29 11.66 -2.95
N PRO A 70 -31.51 11.14 -3.19
CA PRO A 70 -32.06 11.01 -4.55
C PRO A 70 -32.07 12.31 -5.36
N GLU A 71 -32.41 13.44 -4.73
CA GLU A 71 -32.45 14.75 -5.38
C GLU A 71 -31.06 15.21 -5.84
N GLN A 72 -30.04 15.09 -4.97
CA GLN A 72 -28.65 15.43 -5.31
C GLN A 72 -28.09 14.51 -6.41
N ARG A 73 -28.49 13.22 -6.44
CA ARG A 73 -28.12 12.32 -7.55
C ARG A 73 -28.69 12.78 -8.88
N GLN A 74 -29.93 13.27 -8.92
CA GLN A 74 -30.56 13.75 -10.15
C GLN A 74 -29.89 15.03 -10.65
N GLN A 75 -29.62 15.99 -9.75
CA GLN A 75 -28.88 17.21 -10.08
C GLN A 75 -27.49 16.89 -10.66
N LEU A 76 -26.74 15.99 -10.01
CA LEU A 76 -25.42 15.60 -10.48
C LEU A 76 -25.47 14.90 -11.85
N LYS A 77 -26.45 14.02 -12.09
CA LYS A 77 -26.65 13.41 -13.42
C LYS A 77 -26.91 14.45 -14.50
N HIS A 78 -27.73 15.46 -14.21
CA HIS A 78 -28.00 16.53 -15.16
C HIS A 78 -26.73 17.34 -15.47
N GLN A 79 -25.94 17.69 -14.45
CA GLN A 79 -24.66 18.39 -14.63
C GLN A 79 -23.66 17.58 -15.47
N LEU A 80 -23.56 16.27 -15.23
CA LEU A 80 -22.66 15.39 -15.99
C LEU A 80 -23.08 15.24 -17.46
N ASN A 81 -24.37 15.32 -17.78
CA ASN A 81 -24.85 15.27 -19.17
C ASN A 81 -24.53 16.55 -19.97
N MET A 82 -24.11 17.63 -19.31
CA MET A 82 -23.78 18.92 -19.94
C MET A 82 -22.27 19.08 -20.20
N LEU A 83 -21.45 18.10 -19.81
CA LEU A 83 -20.00 18.00 -20.08
C LEU A 83 -19.74 17.25 -21.39
#